data_AF-A0A9P0HA11-F1
#
_entry.id   AF-A0A9P0HA11-F1
#
_cell.length_a   1.000
_cell.length_b   1.000
_cell.length_c   1.000
_cell.angle_alpha   90.00
_cell.angle_beta   90.00
_cell.angle_gamma   90.00
#
_symmetry.space_group_name_H-M   'P 1'
#
loop_
_entity.id
_entity.type
_entity.pdbx_description
1 polymer ?
#
loop_
_entity_poly.entity_id
_entity_poly.type
_entity_poly.pdbx_seq_one_letter_code
_entity_poly.pdbx_strand_id
1 'polypeptide(L)'
;MARKGQAVFQLEINSDEEWKLLLAKPGLIVNDVFSEWCGPCTSMMSTIKKTKVEVNSDFLIFTMANADKIEDLERFRGSSEPIWIFIASYQLLRVVYGCNSPMLIGVIMKEFENEMACIEGTAKRISRSLKELTPEEEQKQSEKMKKKLKEEEEKKKDIEQQWDKIRHRYYERVARYITNLSVVVFFPHTVEVIEGGKEICPPSNRLMGQYDVAHMNIKDQLEVQLTKETIPKLFYNSGVLFPRILLRSLEKRPVIATLLAEFETRELELKTSSMIRLEAIEHLDEAETRVANLAYGESMNPLDPTAGSPCAEFMFYTPNGTAVPPFWTPREHVSKSAAIEVLFPAIVEALEVKMDPLPPSSYVVIFEARRAREVLDTALQFASNVMHVGFFDSENPDEAEMICQTVHEYERLPKAQRLGLKMVLALERTSSDPMLILASMGPLYISPDVRQGLKEVETFFPPMVDKVAEPDPWGPPPEDGGVEEELEEEMEEEGSEEFSEEMDLDEDELRQSSMRPDDTEMVADEGPRPSAASVTKEEAEGEKQPEEKGKEEEKKEENKEENKEDKKEDKEKEDKEKDDTEKEDKIE
;
A
#
# COMPACT_ATOMS: atom_id res chain seq x y z
N MET A 1 -23.44 -62.14 11.04
CA MET A 1 -24.47 -61.24 10.47
C MET A 1 -23.89 -60.56 9.24
N ALA A 2 -24.67 -60.33 8.18
CA ALA A 2 -24.16 -59.59 7.02
C ALA A 2 -24.19 -58.07 7.29
N ARG A 3 -23.11 -57.36 6.96
CA ARG A 3 -23.16 -55.90 6.82
C ARG A 3 -24.01 -55.58 5.59
N LYS A 4 -25.17 -54.94 5.77
CA LYS A 4 -25.85 -54.27 4.64
C LYS A 4 -24.90 -53.19 4.10
N GLY A 5 -24.59 -53.23 2.81
CA GLY A 5 -23.86 -52.14 2.17
C GLY A 5 -24.67 -50.84 2.26
N GLN A 6 -24.02 -49.71 2.45
CA GLN A 6 -24.64 -48.41 2.18
C GLN A 6 -24.92 -48.34 0.67
N ALA A 7 -26.12 -47.92 0.30
CA ALA A 7 -26.41 -47.60 -1.09
C ALA A 7 -25.54 -46.42 -1.54
N VAL A 8 -24.96 -46.51 -2.74
CA VAL A 8 -24.18 -45.43 -3.33
C VAL A 8 -25.18 -44.41 -3.90
N PHE A 9 -25.39 -43.30 -3.19
CA PHE A 9 -26.45 -42.33 -3.48
C PHE A 9 -26.14 -41.37 -4.64
N GLN A 10 -24.85 -41.23 -5.00
CA GLN A 10 -24.37 -40.41 -6.11
C GLN A 10 -23.40 -41.27 -6.93
N LEU A 11 -23.50 -41.25 -8.25
CA LEU A 11 -22.52 -41.91 -9.12
C LEU A 11 -21.34 -40.96 -9.35
N GLU A 12 -20.13 -41.45 -9.10
CA GLU A 12 -18.90 -40.76 -9.45
C GLU A 12 -18.56 -41.02 -10.92
N ILE A 13 -18.11 -39.99 -11.65
CA ILE A 13 -17.84 -40.01 -13.09
C ILE A 13 -16.43 -39.46 -13.32
N ASN A 14 -15.53 -40.29 -13.84
CA ASN A 14 -14.10 -39.95 -14.00
C ASN A 14 -13.58 -40.16 -15.43
N SER A 15 -14.49 -40.30 -16.41
CA SER A 15 -14.14 -40.50 -17.82
C SER A 15 -15.24 -40.02 -18.78
N ASP A 16 -14.85 -39.68 -20.01
CA ASP A 16 -15.79 -39.32 -21.08
C ASP A 16 -16.73 -40.46 -21.49
N GLU A 17 -16.37 -41.72 -21.24
CA GLU A 17 -17.23 -42.89 -21.53
C GLU A 17 -18.37 -42.99 -20.51
N GLU A 18 -18.06 -42.89 -19.21
CA GLU A 18 -19.05 -42.82 -18.13
C GLU A 18 -19.94 -41.57 -18.27
N TRP A 19 -19.36 -40.44 -18.70
CA TRP A 19 -20.07 -39.20 -18.99
C TRP A 19 -21.12 -39.41 -20.10
N LYS A 20 -20.74 -40.00 -21.24
CA LYS A 20 -21.67 -40.32 -22.34
C LYS A 20 -22.77 -41.29 -21.90
N LEU A 21 -22.44 -42.28 -21.05
CA LEU A 21 -23.41 -43.21 -20.46
C LEU A 21 -24.32 -42.57 -19.40
N LEU A 22 -23.90 -41.47 -18.75
CA LEU A 22 -24.75 -40.68 -17.87
C LEU A 22 -25.75 -39.83 -18.66
N LEU A 23 -25.27 -39.09 -19.66
CA LEU A 23 -26.10 -38.21 -20.51
C LEU A 23 -27.22 -38.96 -21.24
N ALA A 24 -27.03 -40.26 -21.50
CA ALA A 24 -28.01 -41.15 -22.11
C ALA A 24 -29.21 -41.53 -21.21
N LYS A 25 -29.19 -41.20 -19.91
CA LYS A 25 -30.24 -41.59 -18.96
C LYS A 25 -31.43 -40.61 -19.02
N PRO A 26 -32.69 -41.11 -18.97
CA PRO A 26 -33.87 -40.25 -18.93
C PRO A 26 -34.02 -39.57 -17.56
N GLY A 27 -34.60 -38.37 -17.54
CA GLY A 27 -34.82 -37.57 -16.34
C GLY A 27 -33.83 -36.41 -16.18
N LEU A 28 -33.84 -35.82 -14.99
CA LEU A 28 -32.95 -34.73 -14.60
C LEU A 28 -31.69 -35.30 -13.95
N ILE A 29 -30.53 -34.94 -14.51
CA ILE A 29 -29.20 -35.19 -13.97
C ILE A 29 -28.75 -33.90 -13.27
N VAL A 30 -28.45 -33.99 -11.98
CA VAL A 30 -27.86 -32.92 -11.16
C VAL A 30 -26.45 -33.36 -10.78
N ASN A 31 -25.46 -32.71 -11.35
CA ASN A 31 -24.06 -33.14 -11.29
C ASN A 31 -23.20 -32.15 -10.48
N ASP A 32 -22.52 -32.63 -9.44
CA ASP A 32 -21.49 -31.90 -8.68
C ASP A 32 -20.17 -31.92 -9.47
N VAL A 33 -19.82 -30.83 -10.13
CA VAL A 33 -18.57 -30.72 -10.92
C VAL A 33 -17.48 -30.07 -10.07
N PHE A 34 -16.34 -30.77 -9.99
CA PHE A 34 -15.21 -30.42 -9.14
C PHE A 34 -13.87 -30.57 -9.87
N SER A 35 -12.84 -29.87 -9.39
CA SER A 35 -11.44 -30.05 -9.82
C SER A 35 -10.76 -31.11 -8.93
N GLU A 36 -9.87 -31.94 -9.48
CA GLU A 36 -9.26 -33.08 -8.78
C GLU A 36 -8.55 -32.70 -7.48
N TRP A 37 -7.87 -31.54 -7.48
CA TRP A 37 -7.16 -31.01 -6.31
C TRP A 37 -8.08 -30.50 -5.18
N CYS A 38 -9.34 -30.19 -5.48
CA CYS A 38 -10.33 -29.69 -4.53
C CYS A 38 -11.27 -30.79 -4.02
N GLY A 39 -11.59 -31.76 -4.87
CA GLY A 39 -12.56 -32.82 -4.58
C GLY A 39 -14.03 -32.34 -4.55
N PRO A 40 -14.99 -33.27 -4.47
CA PRO A 40 -16.42 -32.99 -4.53
C PRO A 40 -16.98 -32.37 -3.23
N CYS A 41 -18.20 -31.81 -3.31
CA CYS A 41 -18.81 -31.05 -2.22
C CYS A 41 -19.33 -31.96 -1.08
N THR A 42 -18.45 -32.27 -0.12
CA THR A 42 -18.78 -33.15 1.00
C THR A 42 -19.89 -32.60 1.92
N SER A 43 -19.98 -31.28 2.10
CA SER A 43 -20.98 -30.63 2.96
C SER A 43 -22.40 -30.71 2.42
N MET A 44 -22.58 -30.65 1.09
CA MET A 44 -23.89 -30.69 0.43
C MET A 44 -24.49 -32.09 0.30
N MET A 45 -23.70 -33.15 0.53
CA MET A 45 -24.16 -34.54 0.47
C MET A 45 -25.40 -34.83 1.33
N SER A 46 -25.53 -34.18 2.49
CA SER A 46 -26.63 -34.40 3.44
C SER A 46 -27.96 -33.88 2.88
N THR A 47 -27.96 -32.65 2.37
CA THR A 47 -29.07 -32.04 1.63
C THR A 47 -29.49 -32.91 0.45
N ILE A 48 -28.55 -33.29 -0.42
CA ILE A 48 -28.84 -34.04 -1.65
C ILE A 48 -29.49 -35.40 -1.35
N LYS A 49 -28.98 -36.11 -0.33
CA LYS A 49 -29.58 -37.39 0.13
C LYS A 49 -30.99 -37.18 0.67
N LYS A 50 -31.25 -36.08 1.39
CA LYS A 50 -32.60 -35.71 1.87
C LYS A 50 -33.54 -35.41 0.69
N THR A 51 -33.15 -34.53 -0.24
CA THR A 51 -33.96 -34.16 -1.41
C THR A 51 -34.27 -35.37 -2.31
N LYS A 52 -33.30 -36.28 -2.56
CA LYS A 52 -33.55 -37.50 -3.34
C LYS A 52 -34.57 -38.43 -2.66
N VAL A 53 -34.56 -38.52 -1.33
CA VAL A 53 -35.53 -39.31 -0.55
C VAL A 53 -36.91 -38.62 -0.49
N GLU A 54 -36.96 -37.29 -0.48
CA GLU A 54 -38.21 -36.52 -0.49
C GLU A 54 -38.92 -36.57 -1.84
N VAL A 55 -38.17 -36.52 -2.95
CA VAL A 55 -38.72 -36.64 -4.32
C VAL A 55 -39.05 -38.09 -4.69
N ASN A 56 -38.28 -39.06 -4.20
CA ASN A 56 -38.50 -40.51 -4.37
C ASN A 56 -38.81 -40.93 -5.84
N SER A 57 -38.02 -40.43 -6.79
CA SER A 57 -38.13 -40.75 -8.22
C SER A 57 -36.79 -41.17 -8.81
N ASP A 58 -36.81 -42.23 -9.63
CA ASP A 58 -35.65 -42.71 -10.37
C ASP A 58 -35.18 -41.72 -11.46
N PHE A 59 -36.08 -40.82 -11.90
CA PHE A 59 -35.76 -39.75 -12.86
C PHE A 59 -35.00 -38.57 -12.25
N LEU A 60 -34.75 -38.54 -10.93
CA LEU A 60 -33.86 -37.55 -10.29
C LEU A 60 -32.50 -38.17 -10.01
N ILE A 61 -31.55 -37.99 -10.92
CA ILE A 61 -30.22 -38.60 -10.89
C ILE A 61 -29.24 -37.58 -10.30
N PHE A 62 -28.52 -37.96 -9.24
CA PHE A 62 -27.42 -37.17 -8.70
C PHE A 62 -26.09 -37.84 -8.99
N THR A 63 -25.13 -37.06 -9.48
CA THR A 63 -23.77 -37.53 -9.78
C THR A 63 -22.71 -36.56 -9.27
N MET A 64 -21.45 -36.97 -9.34
CA MET A 64 -20.27 -36.15 -9.09
C MET A 64 -19.30 -36.40 -10.26
N ALA A 65 -18.73 -35.35 -10.85
CA ALA A 65 -17.84 -35.51 -12.00
C ALA A 65 -16.57 -34.65 -11.89
N ASN A 66 -15.43 -35.28 -12.18
CA ASN A 66 -14.14 -34.62 -12.17
C ASN A 66 -13.94 -33.85 -13.49
N ALA A 67 -13.92 -32.52 -13.41
CA ALA A 67 -13.78 -31.63 -14.56
C ALA A 67 -12.44 -31.84 -15.30
N ASP A 68 -11.39 -32.23 -14.59
CA ASP A 68 -10.04 -32.41 -15.14
C ASP A 68 -9.91 -33.69 -15.99
N LYS A 69 -10.92 -34.59 -15.96
CA LYS A 69 -10.92 -35.90 -16.65
C LYS A 69 -12.00 -36.04 -17.74
N ILE A 70 -12.72 -34.97 -18.05
CA ILE A 70 -13.85 -34.96 -19.00
C ILE A 70 -13.69 -33.74 -19.93
N GLU A 71 -13.90 -33.93 -21.24
CA GLU A 71 -13.71 -32.88 -22.25
C GLU A 71 -14.80 -31.81 -22.18
N ASP A 72 -16.08 -32.21 -22.14
CA ASP A 72 -17.22 -31.27 -22.12
C ASP A 72 -17.22 -30.30 -20.91
N LEU A 73 -16.58 -30.73 -19.81
CA LEU A 73 -16.50 -30.01 -18.55
C LEU A 73 -15.25 -29.12 -18.42
N GLU A 74 -14.41 -29.02 -19.46
CA GLU A 74 -13.15 -28.25 -19.44
C GLU A 74 -13.31 -26.80 -18.96
N ARG A 75 -14.42 -26.13 -19.29
CA ARG A 75 -14.72 -24.74 -18.87
C ARG A 75 -14.85 -24.56 -17.35
N PHE A 76 -15.01 -25.64 -16.59
CA PHE A 76 -15.27 -25.65 -15.15
C PHE A 76 -14.03 -26.03 -14.31
N ARG A 77 -12.91 -26.37 -14.95
CA ARG A 77 -11.64 -26.73 -14.28
C ARG A 77 -11.06 -25.55 -13.50
N GLY A 78 -10.27 -25.87 -12.47
CA GLY A 78 -9.61 -24.87 -11.62
C GLY A 78 -10.55 -24.14 -10.65
N SER A 79 -11.79 -24.60 -10.50
CA SER A 79 -12.72 -24.09 -9.48
C SER A 79 -12.44 -24.71 -8.11
N SER A 80 -12.44 -23.87 -7.07
CA SER A 80 -12.40 -24.25 -5.65
C SER A 80 -13.78 -24.25 -4.97
N GLU A 81 -14.80 -23.83 -5.70
CA GLU A 81 -16.21 -23.86 -5.31
C GLU A 81 -16.94 -24.90 -6.18
N PRO A 82 -17.92 -25.63 -5.64
CA PRO A 82 -18.63 -26.65 -6.40
C PRO A 82 -19.55 -26.04 -7.46
N ILE A 83 -19.72 -26.77 -8.55
CA ILE A 83 -20.45 -26.32 -9.74
C ILE A 83 -21.55 -27.33 -10.04
N TRP A 84 -22.79 -26.96 -9.74
CA TRP A 84 -23.97 -27.80 -9.92
C TRP A 84 -24.52 -27.64 -11.34
N ILE A 85 -24.34 -28.65 -12.17
CA ILE A 85 -24.82 -28.64 -13.56
C ILE A 85 -26.12 -29.44 -13.66
N PHE A 86 -27.14 -28.82 -14.24
CA PHE A 86 -28.47 -29.37 -14.46
C PHE A 86 -28.61 -29.77 -15.93
N ILE A 87 -28.73 -31.07 -16.19
CA ILE A 87 -28.76 -31.64 -17.55
C ILE A 87 -29.99 -32.54 -17.68
N ALA A 88 -30.72 -32.43 -18.79
CA ALA A 88 -31.76 -33.40 -19.13
C ALA A 88 -31.76 -33.69 -20.63
N SER A 89 -31.86 -34.97 -21.00
CA SER A 89 -31.88 -35.41 -22.42
C SER A 89 -30.77 -34.77 -23.28
N TYR A 90 -29.52 -34.82 -22.82
CA TYR A 90 -28.34 -34.18 -23.44
C TYR A 90 -28.36 -32.64 -23.57
N GLN A 91 -29.26 -31.92 -22.88
CA GLN A 91 -29.34 -30.45 -22.93
C GLN A 91 -28.94 -29.79 -21.61
N LEU A 92 -28.19 -28.67 -21.68
CA LEU A 92 -27.73 -27.89 -20.53
C LEU A 92 -28.81 -26.92 -20.05
N LEU A 93 -29.53 -27.28 -18.98
CA LEU A 93 -30.62 -26.46 -18.46
C LEU A 93 -30.09 -25.23 -17.70
N ARG A 94 -29.20 -25.46 -16.72
CA ARG A 94 -28.71 -24.44 -15.79
C ARG A 94 -27.35 -24.83 -15.18
N VAL A 95 -26.57 -23.83 -14.79
CA VAL A 95 -25.41 -23.97 -13.89
C VAL A 95 -25.67 -23.16 -12.61
N VAL A 96 -25.37 -23.73 -11.44
CA VAL A 96 -25.44 -23.06 -10.13
C VAL A 96 -24.10 -23.21 -9.42
N TYR A 97 -23.65 -22.14 -8.77
CA TYR A 97 -22.32 -22.07 -8.14
C TYR A 97 -22.40 -22.05 -6.61
N GLY A 98 -21.48 -22.75 -5.95
CA GLY A 98 -21.31 -22.71 -4.49
C GLY A 98 -22.28 -23.59 -3.69
N CYS A 99 -22.32 -23.37 -2.37
CA CYS A 99 -22.95 -24.27 -1.40
C CYS A 99 -24.29 -23.75 -0.82
N ASN A 100 -25.03 -22.91 -1.54
CA ASN A 100 -26.27 -22.31 -1.04
C ASN A 100 -27.43 -23.33 -1.03
N SER A 101 -27.54 -24.08 0.08
CA SER A 101 -28.45 -25.22 0.19
C SER A 101 -29.93 -24.89 -0.07
N PRO A 102 -30.56 -23.86 0.53
CA PRO A 102 -31.96 -23.53 0.23
C PRO A 102 -32.19 -23.16 -1.24
N MET A 103 -31.27 -22.40 -1.85
CA MET A 103 -31.34 -21.99 -3.24
C MET A 103 -31.19 -23.19 -4.19
N LEU A 104 -30.21 -24.07 -3.92
CA LEU A 104 -29.99 -25.28 -4.71
C LEU A 104 -31.19 -26.23 -4.67
N ILE A 105 -31.80 -26.45 -3.49
CA ILE A 105 -33.03 -27.27 -3.37
C ILE A 105 -34.15 -26.67 -4.22
N GLY A 106 -34.36 -25.34 -4.14
CA GLY A 106 -35.38 -24.65 -4.94
C GLY A 106 -35.17 -24.80 -6.45
N VAL A 107 -33.92 -24.75 -6.92
CA VAL A 107 -33.58 -25.03 -8.33
C VAL A 107 -33.82 -26.50 -8.68
N ILE A 108 -33.37 -27.45 -7.86
CA ILE A 108 -33.58 -28.89 -8.09
C ILE A 108 -35.06 -29.21 -8.27
N MET A 109 -35.92 -28.76 -7.35
CA MET A 109 -37.36 -29.03 -7.41
C MET A 109 -37.97 -28.43 -8.69
N LYS A 110 -37.66 -27.17 -9.00
CA LYS A 110 -38.18 -26.47 -10.18
C LYS A 110 -37.77 -27.12 -11.49
N GLU A 111 -36.49 -27.45 -11.68
CA GLU A 111 -36.04 -28.09 -12.93
C GLU A 111 -36.48 -29.55 -13.02
N PHE A 112 -36.73 -30.23 -11.89
CA PHE A 112 -37.31 -31.56 -11.88
C PHE A 112 -38.78 -31.54 -12.31
N GLU A 113 -39.59 -30.63 -11.76
CA GLU A 113 -40.98 -30.39 -12.19
C GLU A 113 -41.05 -30.04 -13.69
N ASN A 114 -40.16 -29.18 -14.18
CA ASN A 114 -40.04 -28.84 -15.60
C ASN A 114 -39.76 -30.07 -16.48
N GLU A 115 -38.80 -30.92 -16.10
CA GLU A 115 -38.44 -32.10 -16.88
C GLU A 115 -39.52 -33.19 -16.82
N MET A 116 -40.23 -33.36 -15.69
CA MET A 116 -41.39 -34.26 -15.63
C MET A 116 -42.50 -33.79 -16.57
N ALA A 117 -42.82 -32.49 -16.58
CA ALA A 117 -43.78 -31.91 -17.54
C ALA A 117 -43.32 -32.06 -19.01
N CYS A 118 -42.00 -32.04 -19.28
CA CYS A 118 -41.46 -32.33 -20.62
C CYS A 118 -41.60 -33.81 -21.00
N ILE A 119 -41.45 -34.75 -20.06
CA ILE A 119 -41.65 -36.19 -20.28
C ILE A 119 -43.15 -36.53 -20.47
N GLU A 120 -44.04 -35.86 -19.74
CA GLU A 120 -45.50 -35.95 -19.93
C GLU A 120 -45.99 -35.28 -21.22
N GLY A 121 -45.14 -34.51 -21.89
CA GLY A 121 -45.46 -33.78 -23.13
C GLY A 121 -46.32 -32.52 -22.92
N THR A 122 -46.48 -32.06 -21.68
CA THR A 122 -47.24 -30.84 -21.32
C THR A 122 -46.39 -29.58 -21.44
N ALA A 123 -45.06 -29.69 -21.36
CA ALA A 123 -44.09 -28.61 -21.55
C ALA A 123 -43.16 -28.84 -22.76
N LYS A 124 -42.48 -27.78 -23.21
CA LYS A 124 -41.41 -27.84 -24.22
C LYS A 124 -40.05 -27.67 -23.55
N ARG A 125 -39.14 -28.62 -23.75
CA ARG A 125 -37.77 -28.57 -23.20
C ARG A 125 -36.97 -27.42 -23.82
N ILE A 126 -36.18 -26.74 -22.99
CA ILE A 126 -35.17 -25.76 -23.44
C ILE A 126 -34.05 -26.53 -24.16
N SER A 127 -33.71 -26.12 -25.37
CA SER A 127 -32.55 -26.64 -26.09
C SER A 127 -31.37 -25.68 -25.90
N ARG A 128 -30.28 -26.21 -25.31
CA ARG A 128 -28.97 -25.57 -25.17
C ARG A 128 -27.91 -26.67 -25.20
N SER A 129 -26.88 -26.49 -26.01
CA SER A 129 -25.73 -27.39 -26.08
C SER A 129 -24.95 -27.40 -24.77
N LEU A 130 -24.33 -28.53 -24.41
CA LEU A 130 -23.32 -28.59 -23.34
C LEU A 130 -22.12 -27.66 -23.60
N LYS A 131 -21.92 -27.19 -24.84
CA LYS A 131 -20.84 -26.27 -25.20
C LYS A 131 -21.24 -24.79 -25.20
N GLU A 132 -22.52 -24.44 -25.04
CA GLU A 132 -23.03 -23.07 -24.93
C GLU A 132 -23.08 -22.61 -23.46
N LEU A 133 -22.78 -21.34 -23.18
CA LEU A 133 -22.85 -20.78 -21.82
C LEU A 133 -24.30 -20.61 -21.35
N THR A 134 -24.55 -20.75 -20.05
CA THR A 134 -25.80 -20.27 -19.42
C THR A 134 -25.66 -18.82 -18.95
N PRO A 135 -26.76 -18.04 -18.83
CA PRO A 135 -26.72 -16.66 -18.34
C PRO A 135 -26.08 -16.52 -16.95
N GLU A 136 -26.16 -17.55 -16.11
CA GLU A 136 -25.47 -17.61 -14.82
C GLU A 136 -23.94 -17.69 -14.97
N GLU A 137 -23.44 -18.39 -16.00
CA GLU A 137 -22.02 -18.41 -16.35
C GLU A 137 -21.58 -17.06 -16.91
N GLU A 138 -22.38 -16.46 -17.82
CA GLU A 138 -22.10 -15.14 -18.40
C GLU A 138 -22.06 -14.03 -17.33
N GLN A 139 -23.04 -14.01 -16.42
CA GLN A 139 -23.08 -13.10 -15.29
C GLN A 139 -21.80 -13.26 -14.44
N LYS A 140 -21.48 -14.49 -14.01
CA LYS A 140 -20.33 -14.76 -13.16
C LYS A 140 -18.99 -14.45 -13.85
N GLN A 141 -18.88 -14.69 -15.16
CA GLN A 141 -17.74 -14.25 -15.95
C GLN A 141 -17.64 -12.71 -15.97
N SER A 142 -18.76 -12.00 -16.16
CA SER A 142 -18.78 -10.53 -16.13
C SER A 142 -18.38 -9.95 -14.76
N GLU A 143 -18.79 -10.59 -13.66
CA GLU A 143 -18.43 -10.21 -12.30
C GLU A 143 -16.93 -10.46 -12.03
N LYS A 144 -16.40 -11.61 -12.46
CA LYS A 144 -14.98 -11.95 -12.37
C LYS A 144 -14.11 -11.02 -13.21
N MET A 145 -14.59 -10.61 -14.39
CA MET A 145 -13.95 -9.60 -15.25
C MET A 145 -13.95 -8.22 -14.60
N LYS A 146 -15.09 -7.74 -14.10
CA LYS A 146 -15.20 -6.45 -13.37
C LYS A 146 -14.28 -6.40 -12.15
N LYS A 147 -14.22 -7.49 -11.36
CA LYS A 147 -13.31 -7.59 -10.21
C LYS A 147 -11.83 -7.50 -10.64
N LYS A 148 -11.42 -8.26 -11.67
CA LYS A 148 -10.05 -8.18 -12.22
C LYS A 148 -9.69 -6.78 -12.71
N LEU A 149 -10.57 -6.13 -13.48
CA LEU A 149 -10.35 -4.77 -13.98
C LEU A 149 -10.15 -3.78 -12.83
N LYS A 150 -10.97 -3.86 -11.77
CA LYS A 150 -10.80 -3.03 -10.56
C LYS A 150 -9.46 -3.29 -9.86
N GLU A 151 -9.06 -4.56 -9.69
CA GLU A 151 -7.77 -4.92 -9.11
C GLU A 151 -6.58 -4.44 -9.97
N GLU A 152 -6.70 -4.43 -11.29
CA GLU A 152 -5.69 -3.90 -12.21
C GLU A 152 -5.63 -2.37 -12.19
N GLU A 153 -6.76 -1.68 -12.06
CA GLU A 153 -6.82 -0.23 -11.87
C GLU A 153 -6.23 0.22 -10.53
N GLU A 154 -6.51 -0.51 -9.45
CA GLU A 154 -5.91 -0.24 -8.14
C GLU A 154 -4.39 -0.43 -8.17
N LYS A 155 -3.89 -1.54 -8.76
CA LYS A 155 -2.44 -1.76 -8.94
C LYS A 155 -1.77 -0.67 -9.79
N LYS A 156 -2.43 -0.18 -10.86
CA LYS A 156 -1.91 0.93 -11.68
C LYS A 156 -1.83 2.24 -10.90
N LYS A 157 -2.81 2.52 -10.02
CA LYS A 157 -2.80 3.71 -9.14
C LYS A 157 -1.68 3.62 -8.10
N ASP A 158 -1.48 2.47 -7.47
CA ASP A 158 -0.38 2.24 -6.53
C ASP A 158 0.99 2.46 -7.20
N ILE A 159 1.20 1.87 -8.38
CA ILE A 159 2.45 1.98 -9.14
C ILE A 159 2.72 3.44 -9.57
N GLU A 160 1.69 4.19 -9.98
CA GLU A 160 1.86 5.61 -10.32
C GLU A 160 2.19 6.45 -9.08
N GLN A 161 1.59 6.17 -7.92
CA GLN A 161 1.95 6.84 -6.65
C GLN A 161 3.41 6.55 -6.25
N GLN A 162 3.90 5.32 -6.44
CA GLN A 162 5.30 4.98 -6.20
C GLN A 162 6.24 5.69 -7.17
N TRP A 163 5.90 5.74 -8.46
CA TRP A 163 6.62 6.57 -9.43
C TRP A 163 6.62 8.05 -9.05
N ASP A 164 5.53 8.58 -8.47
CA ASP A 164 5.47 9.96 -8.02
C ASP A 164 6.47 10.25 -6.90
N LYS A 165 6.49 9.41 -5.85
CA LYS A 165 7.49 9.50 -4.77
C LYS A 165 8.94 9.35 -5.26
N ILE A 166 9.18 8.54 -6.29
CA ILE A 166 10.50 8.38 -6.92
C ILE A 166 10.88 9.61 -7.72
N ARG A 167 9.96 10.12 -8.56
CA ARG A 167 10.15 11.34 -9.36
C ARG A 167 10.42 12.55 -8.47
N HIS A 168 9.69 12.72 -7.36
CA HIS A 168 9.94 13.78 -6.38
C HIS A 168 11.37 13.74 -5.83
N ARG A 169 11.81 12.61 -5.26
CA ARG A 169 13.17 12.46 -4.68
C ARG A 169 14.29 12.49 -5.74
N TYR A 170 13.99 12.14 -6.98
CA TYR A 170 14.91 12.34 -8.12
C TYR A 170 15.08 13.82 -8.44
N TYR A 171 13.98 14.57 -8.61
CA TYR A 171 14.05 16.00 -8.88
C TYR A 171 14.61 16.81 -7.70
N GLU A 172 14.41 16.37 -6.45
CA GLU A 172 15.04 16.97 -5.27
C GLU A 172 16.57 16.79 -5.28
N ARG A 173 17.09 15.61 -5.65
CA ARG A 173 18.53 15.41 -5.89
C ARG A 173 19.05 16.33 -6.99
N VAL A 174 18.35 16.41 -8.12
CA VAL A 174 18.73 17.28 -9.26
C VAL A 174 18.77 18.74 -8.81
N ALA A 175 17.76 19.22 -8.09
CA ALA A 175 17.65 20.59 -7.58
C ALA A 175 18.89 21.03 -6.78
N ARG A 176 19.43 20.17 -5.93
CA ARG A 176 20.62 20.45 -5.10
C ARG A 176 21.88 20.75 -5.92
N TYR A 177 21.93 20.39 -7.20
CA TYR A 177 23.02 20.75 -8.13
C TYR A 177 22.70 21.97 -9.02
N ILE A 178 21.44 22.44 -9.05
CA ILE A 178 20.97 23.53 -9.93
C ILE A 178 20.22 24.62 -9.15
N THR A 179 20.59 24.83 -7.89
CA THR A 179 20.04 25.87 -6.99
C THR A 179 20.09 27.26 -7.64
N ASN A 180 21.23 27.61 -8.25
CA ASN A 180 21.50 28.88 -8.93
C ASN A 180 20.88 29.04 -10.33
N LEU A 181 20.15 28.04 -10.84
CA LEU A 181 19.43 28.11 -12.12
C LEU A 181 17.92 28.28 -11.87
N SER A 182 17.20 28.84 -12.83
CA SER A 182 15.74 28.77 -12.92
C SER A 182 15.27 28.91 -14.37
N VAL A 183 13.96 28.89 -14.66
CA VAL A 183 13.46 28.87 -16.05
C VAL A 183 12.13 29.62 -16.22
N VAL A 184 11.97 30.36 -17.33
CA VAL A 184 10.69 31.00 -17.71
C VAL A 184 10.24 30.51 -19.07
N VAL A 185 8.97 30.11 -19.17
CA VAL A 185 8.35 29.49 -20.35
C VAL A 185 7.27 30.42 -20.89
N PHE A 186 7.55 31.10 -22.00
CA PHE A 186 6.61 32.00 -22.66
C PHE A 186 5.71 31.22 -23.62
N PHE A 187 4.40 31.42 -23.50
CA PHE A 187 3.42 30.58 -24.19
C PHE A 187 3.08 31.11 -25.61
N PRO A 188 2.69 30.23 -26.55
CA PRO A 188 2.72 30.54 -27.98
C PRO A 188 1.66 31.55 -28.44
N HIS A 189 0.74 31.97 -27.56
CA HIS A 189 -0.24 33.01 -27.84
C HIS A 189 0.28 34.43 -27.55
N THR A 190 1.45 34.55 -26.91
CA THR A 190 2.12 35.83 -26.63
C THR A 190 3.14 36.23 -27.71
N VAL A 191 3.35 35.36 -28.70
CA VAL A 191 4.28 35.60 -29.80
C VAL A 191 3.52 36.32 -30.92
N GLU A 192 3.91 37.57 -31.16
CA GLU A 192 3.34 38.46 -32.16
C GLU A 192 4.26 38.54 -33.40
N VAL A 193 3.69 38.44 -34.59
CA VAL A 193 4.43 38.56 -35.86
C VAL A 193 4.28 39.98 -36.39
N ILE A 194 5.36 40.76 -36.35
CA ILE A 194 5.38 42.16 -36.77
C ILE A 194 5.58 42.28 -38.29
N GLU A 195 5.09 43.37 -38.88
CA GLU A 195 5.32 43.73 -40.29
C GLU A 195 6.80 43.56 -40.68
N GLY A 196 7.06 42.64 -41.62
CA GLY A 196 8.42 42.17 -41.95
C GLY A 196 8.73 40.72 -41.53
N GLY A 197 7.81 40.03 -40.84
CA GLY A 197 7.92 38.61 -40.54
C GLY A 197 8.89 38.29 -39.38
N LYS A 198 9.08 39.24 -38.47
CA LYS A 198 9.81 39.00 -37.22
C LYS A 198 8.84 38.66 -36.11
N GLU A 199 9.08 37.56 -35.43
CA GLU A 199 8.34 37.18 -34.23
C GLU A 199 8.94 37.88 -33.01
N ILE A 200 8.09 38.42 -32.14
CA ILE A 200 8.48 39.06 -30.87
C ILE A 200 7.53 38.57 -29.77
N CYS A 201 8.07 38.33 -28.56
CA CYS A 201 7.29 38.07 -27.35
C CYS A 201 7.35 39.29 -26.43
N PRO A 202 6.33 40.17 -26.39
CA PRO A 202 6.32 41.35 -25.52
C PRO A 202 6.53 41.03 -24.02
N PRO A 203 5.95 39.96 -23.44
CA PRO A 203 6.24 39.57 -22.06
C PRO A 203 7.71 39.19 -21.81
N SER A 204 8.38 38.58 -22.79
CA SER A 204 9.81 38.24 -22.67
C SER A 204 10.67 39.50 -22.65
N ASN A 205 10.40 40.47 -23.52
CA ASN A 205 11.06 41.77 -23.51
C ASN A 205 10.80 42.52 -22.17
N ARG A 206 9.59 42.40 -21.63
CA ARG A 206 9.18 43.03 -20.37
C ARG A 206 9.96 42.50 -19.17
N LEU A 207 10.12 41.18 -19.07
CA LEU A 207 10.87 40.52 -17.99
C LEU A 207 12.39 40.64 -18.17
N MET A 208 12.89 40.65 -19.41
CA MET A 208 14.33 40.81 -19.71
C MET A 208 14.92 42.08 -19.06
N GLY A 209 14.16 43.18 -19.05
CA GLY A 209 14.56 44.43 -18.39
C GLY A 209 14.38 44.46 -16.86
N GLN A 210 14.11 43.31 -16.22
CA GLN A 210 13.87 43.21 -14.77
C GLN A 210 14.56 42.03 -14.07
N TYR A 211 15.19 41.09 -14.78
CA TYR A 211 15.86 39.95 -14.13
C TYR A 211 17.00 40.38 -13.17
N ASP A 212 17.63 41.54 -13.43
CA ASP A 212 18.53 42.25 -12.51
C ASP A 212 17.95 42.36 -11.07
N VAL A 213 16.64 42.60 -10.95
CA VAL A 213 15.92 42.77 -9.67
C VAL A 213 15.73 41.44 -8.93
N ALA A 214 15.68 40.32 -9.66
CA ALA A 214 15.62 38.97 -9.10
C ALA A 214 17.02 38.36 -8.86
N HIS A 215 18.08 39.13 -9.13
CA HIS A 215 19.48 38.69 -9.19
C HIS A 215 19.74 37.55 -10.20
N MET A 216 19.06 37.55 -11.36
CA MET A 216 19.24 36.56 -12.42
C MET A 216 19.69 37.19 -13.75
N ASN A 217 20.45 36.43 -14.54
CA ASN A 217 20.78 36.68 -15.95
C ASN A 217 20.15 35.63 -16.85
N ILE A 218 19.95 35.95 -18.13
CA ILE A 218 19.63 34.95 -19.17
C ILE A 218 20.91 34.18 -19.52
N LYS A 219 20.88 32.86 -19.35
CA LYS A 219 21.98 31.93 -19.68
C LYS A 219 21.80 31.30 -21.06
N ASP A 220 20.56 30.99 -21.44
CA ASP A 220 20.19 30.43 -22.74
C ASP A 220 18.71 30.73 -23.06
N GLN A 221 18.32 30.70 -24.33
CA GLN A 221 16.94 30.88 -24.77
C GLN A 221 16.64 30.08 -26.04
N LEU A 222 15.66 29.16 -25.97
CA LEU A 222 15.35 28.17 -27.00
C LEU A 222 13.86 28.15 -27.35
N GLU A 223 13.53 27.87 -28.61
CA GLU A 223 12.18 27.47 -29.03
C GLU A 223 12.01 25.96 -28.87
N VAL A 224 11.03 25.53 -28.05
CA VAL A 224 10.80 24.11 -27.73
C VAL A 224 9.39 23.71 -28.13
N GLN A 225 9.26 22.76 -29.06
CA GLN A 225 7.96 22.18 -29.42
C GLN A 225 7.57 21.10 -28.39
N LEU A 226 6.57 21.41 -27.57
CA LEU A 226 6.05 20.49 -26.56
C LEU A 226 5.11 19.45 -27.16
N THR A 227 4.94 18.33 -26.45
CA THR A 227 4.13 17.18 -26.84
C THR A 227 3.17 16.80 -25.72
N LYS A 228 2.16 16.00 -26.04
CA LYS A 228 1.22 15.44 -25.05
C LYS A 228 1.91 14.66 -23.91
N GLU A 229 3.11 14.13 -24.14
CA GLU A 229 3.91 13.38 -23.17
C GLU A 229 4.88 14.26 -22.36
N THR A 230 5.35 15.37 -22.93
CA THR A 230 6.26 16.31 -22.24
C THR A 230 5.53 17.41 -21.48
N ILE A 231 4.30 17.78 -21.87
CA ILE A 231 3.47 18.78 -21.16
C ILE A 231 3.20 18.40 -19.69
N PRO A 232 2.82 17.15 -19.34
CA PRO A 232 2.61 16.78 -17.93
C PRO A 232 3.91 16.77 -17.11
N LYS A 233 5.05 16.47 -17.74
CA LYS A 233 6.38 16.49 -17.10
C LYS A 233 6.84 17.92 -16.82
N LEU A 234 6.68 18.83 -17.79
CA LEU A 234 7.04 20.25 -17.68
C LEU A 234 6.38 20.92 -16.47
N PHE A 235 5.11 20.61 -16.22
CA PHE A 235 4.33 21.17 -15.12
C PHE A 235 4.27 20.25 -13.88
N TYR A 236 5.19 19.28 -13.75
CA TYR A 236 5.25 18.43 -12.57
C TYR A 236 5.51 19.26 -11.30
N ASN A 237 4.84 18.88 -10.20
CA ASN A 237 4.75 19.61 -8.94
C ASN A 237 4.43 21.13 -9.04
N SER A 238 3.93 21.63 -10.18
CA SER A 238 3.69 23.08 -10.35
C SER A 238 2.58 23.63 -9.45
N GLY A 239 1.66 22.77 -8.99
CA GLY A 239 0.45 23.15 -8.25
C GLY A 239 -0.57 23.95 -9.08
N VAL A 240 -0.48 23.94 -10.42
CA VAL A 240 -1.30 24.78 -11.31
C VAL A 240 -2.02 23.93 -12.37
N LEU A 241 -3.36 24.00 -12.40
CA LEU A 241 -4.19 23.34 -13.40
C LEU A 241 -4.50 24.27 -14.58
N PHE A 242 -3.62 24.27 -15.59
CA PHE A 242 -3.77 25.12 -16.77
C PHE A 242 -5.02 24.81 -17.63
N PRO A 243 -5.67 25.82 -18.22
CA PRO A 243 -6.83 25.61 -19.09
C PRO A 243 -6.54 24.69 -20.29
N ARG A 244 -7.48 23.78 -20.60
CA ARG A 244 -7.37 22.86 -21.76
C ARG A 244 -7.12 23.56 -23.11
N ILE A 245 -7.49 24.83 -23.24
CA ILE A 245 -7.23 25.66 -24.43
C ILE A 245 -5.74 25.98 -24.56
N LEU A 246 -5.07 26.32 -23.45
CA LEU A 246 -3.63 26.59 -23.43
C LEU A 246 -2.85 25.32 -23.78
N LEU A 247 -3.14 24.20 -23.12
CA LEU A 247 -2.47 22.91 -23.34
C LEU A 247 -2.54 22.48 -24.82
N ARG A 248 -3.71 22.61 -25.46
CA ARG A 248 -3.92 22.36 -26.92
C ARG A 248 -3.19 23.35 -27.85
N SER A 249 -2.66 24.46 -27.33
CA SER A 249 -1.82 25.41 -28.08
C SER A 249 -0.34 25.03 -27.95
N LEU A 250 0.08 24.49 -26.80
CA LEU A 250 1.44 23.99 -26.58
C LEU A 250 1.78 22.81 -27.50
N GLU A 251 0.80 21.93 -27.79
CA GLU A 251 0.93 20.83 -28.76
C GLU A 251 1.05 21.29 -30.23
N LYS A 252 0.83 22.58 -30.54
CA LYS A 252 0.68 23.10 -31.92
C LYS A 252 1.70 24.14 -32.36
N ARG A 253 2.32 24.84 -31.41
CA ARG A 253 3.35 25.86 -31.64
C ARG A 253 4.39 25.78 -30.52
N PRO A 254 5.67 26.09 -30.79
CA PRO A 254 6.72 26.04 -29.78
C PRO A 254 6.48 27.08 -28.68
N VAL A 255 6.94 26.76 -27.47
CA VAL A 255 7.14 27.74 -26.39
C VAL A 255 8.54 28.35 -26.51
N ILE A 256 8.72 29.57 -26.03
CA ILE A 256 10.06 30.13 -25.85
C ILE A 256 10.48 29.85 -24.40
N ALA A 257 11.48 29.00 -24.22
CA ALA A 257 12.05 28.65 -22.93
C ALA A 257 13.31 29.49 -22.67
N THR A 258 13.34 30.22 -21.57
CA THR A 258 14.47 31.08 -21.16
C THR A 258 15.09 30.51 -19.90
N LEU A 259 16.34 30.05 -19.99
CA LEU A 259 17.12 29.58 -18.85
C LEU A 259 17.74 30.78 -18.13
N LEU A 260 17.54 30.85 -16.82
CA LEU A 260 18.09 31.88 -15.96
C LEU A 260 19.22 31.31 -15.09
N ALA A 261 20.21 32.14 -14.76
CA ALA A 261 21.29 31.84 -13.83
C ALA A 261 21.64 33.06 -12.96
N GLU A 262 21.99 32.84 -11.70
CA GLU A 262 22.29 33.91 -10.72
C GLU A 262 23.56 34.72 -11.07
N PHE A 263 23.62 36.02 -10.71
CA PHE A 263 24.78 36.90 -11.03
C PHE A 263 26.10 36.41 -10.42
N GLU A 264 26.08 36.06 -9.13
CA GLU A 264 27.24 35.49 -8.48
C GLU A 264 27.17 33.98 -8.57
N THR A 265 27.92 33.42 -9.52
CA THR A 265 28.40 32.05 -9.35
C THR A 265 29.25 32.01 -8.08
N ARG A 266 28.64 31.57 -6.98
CA ARG A 266 29.36 30.75 -6.02
C ARG A 266 29.95 29.59 -6.83
N GLU A 267 31.23 29.68 -7.13
CA GLU A 267 31.99 28.49 -7.52
C GLU A 267 31.98 27.57 -6.30
N LEU A 268 31.02 26.64 -6.30
CA LEU A 268 31.06 25.44 -5.50
C LEU A 268 32.23 24.60 -6.01
N GLU A 269 33.45 25.04 -5.65
CA GLU A 269 34.66 24.22 -5.64
C GLU A 269 34.28 22.84 -5.08
N LEU A 270 34.81 21.77 -5.69
CA LEU A 270 34.46 20.38 -5.35
C LEU A 270 35.04 19.95 -3.99
N LYS A 271 34.57 20.60 -2.93
CA LYS A 271 34.66 20.21 -1.52
C LYS A 271 33.85 18.93 -1.34
N THR A 272 34.26 18.10 -0.38
CA THR A 272 33.68 16.77 -0.14
C THR A 272 32.16 16.82 -0.04
N SER A 273 31.49 15.89 -0.73
CA SER A 273 30.06 15.97 -1.11
C SER A 273 29.07 16.12 0.05
N SER A 274 29.48 15.89 1.30
CA SER A 274 28.68 16.13 2.50
C SER A 274 28.42 17.61 2.78
N MET A 275 29.42 18.50 2.63
CA MET A 275 29.26 19.93 2.94
C MET A 275 28.40 20.63 1.89
N ILE A 276 28.65 20.35 0.60
CA ILE A 276 27.87 20.89 -0.52
C ILE A 276 26.38 20.55 -0.38
N ARG A 277 26.04 19.35 0.12
CA ARG A 277 24.65 18.94 0.35
C ARG A 277 23.93 19.78 1.41
N LEU A 278 24.60 20.19 2.49
CA LEU A 278 23.97 21.04 3.51
C LEU A 278 23.78 22.47 3.00
N GLU A 279 24.83 23.10 2.45
CA GLU A 279 24.74 24.45 1.89
C GLU A 279 23.72 24.56 0.74
N ALA A 280 23.55 23.48 -0.04
CA ALA A 280 22.56 23.44 -1.11
C ALA A 280 21.11 23.33 -0.62
N ILE A 281 20.87 22.78 0.58
CA ILE A 281 19.51 22.68 1.16
C ILE A 281 19.02 24.05 1.66
N GLU A 282 19.90 24.86 2.25
CA GLU A 282 19.55 26.21 2.73
C GLU A 282 19.09 27.16 1.60
N HIS A 283 19.54 26.92 0.37
CA HIS A 283 19.26 27.75 -0.81
C HIS A 283 18.28 27.10 -1.81
N LEU A 284 17.52 26.06 -1.40
CA LEU A 284 16.38 25.58 -2.17
C LEU A 284 15.28 26.65 -2.22
N ASP A 285 14.50 26.64 -3.31
CA ASP A 285 13.36 27.52 -3.57
C ASP A 285 13.63 29.04 -3.63
N GLU A 286 14.82 29.53 -3.25
CA GLU A 286 15.17 30.96 -3.28
C GLU A 286 15.05 31.57 -4.68
N ALA A 287 15.74 30.99 -5.67
CA ALA A 287 15.74 31.49 -7.04
C ALA A 287 14.33 31.45 -7.66
N GLU A 288 13.59 30.38 -7.40
CA GLU A 288 12.19 30.23 -7.82
C GLU A 288 11.31 31.30 -7.18
N THR A 289 11.48 31.54 -5.88
CA THR A 289 10.75 32.56 -5.11
C THR A 289 11.05 33.97 -5.62
N ARG A 290 12.30 34.29 -5.98
CA ARG A 290 12.65 35.60 -6.55
C ARG A 290 12.05 35.79 -7.95
N VAL A 291 12.15 34.77 -8.82
CA VAL A 291 11.61 34.85 -10.20
C VAL A 291 10.08 34.83 -10.20
N ALA A 292 9.43 34.02 -9.36
CA ALA A 292 7.98 33.96 -9.24
C ALA A 292 7.39 35.26 -8.64
N ASN A 293 8.02 35.87 -7.63
CA ASN A 293 7.61 37.19 -7.13
C ASN A 293 7.73 38.26 -8.21
N LEU A 294 8.84 38.27 -8.98
CA LEU A 294 9.01 39.20 -10.10
C LEU A 294 7.93 38.99 -11.20
N ALA A 295 7.59 37.73 -11.48
CA ALA A 295 6.70 37.36 -12.57
C ALA A 295 5.21 37.55 -12.26
N TYR A 296 4.77 37.14 -11.06
CA TYR A 296 3.36 37.10 -10.64
C TYR A 296 3.01 38.15 -9.57
N GLY A 297 3.99 38.71 -8.87
CA GLY A 297 3.79 39.48 -7.64
C GLY A 297 3.46 38.60 -6.42
N GLU A 298 3.02 39.25 -5.34
CA GLU A 298 2.76 38.65 -4.02
C GLU A 298 1.83 37.43 -4.03
N SER A 299 0.93 37.28 -5.02
CA SER A 299 0.02 36.14 -5.11
C SER A 299 0.69 34.83 -5.51
N MET A 300 1.91 34.88 -6.08
CA MET A 300 2.66 33.72 -6.54
C MET A 300 1.87 32.77 -7.45
N ASN A 301 0.89 33.29 -8.20
CA ASN A 301 -0.06 32.49 -8.96
C ASN A 301 -0.18 32.96 -10.41
N PRO A 302 0.17 32.13 -11.42
CA PRO A 302 -0.02 32.50 -12.83
C PRO A 302 -1.49 32.68 -13.23
N LEU A 303 -2.44 32.03 -12.55
CA LEU A 303 -3.87 32.11 -12.89
C LEU A 303 -4.59 33.27 -12.17
N ASP A 304 -4.00 33.81 -11.12
CA ASP A 304 -4.50 34.96 -10.35
C ASP A 304 -3.33 35.88 -9.93
N PRO A 305 -2.64 36.52 -10.89
CA PRO A 305 -1.44 37.31 -10.63
C PRO A 305 -1.77 38.68 -10.00
N THR A 306 -0.92 39.17 -9.09
CA THR A 306 -1.07 40.49 -8.46
C THR A 306 -1.13 41.59 -9.52
N ALA A 307 -2.09 42.51 -9.37
CA ALA A 307 -2.29 43.62 -10.31
C ALA A 307 -1.02 44.48 -10.47
N GLY A 308 -0.59 44.69 -11.72
CA GLY A 308 0.64 45.41 -12.04
C GLY A 308 1.90 44.52 -12.14
N SER A 309 1.80 43.22 -11.86
CA SER A 309 2.85 42.26 -12.23
C SER A 309 2.94 42.07 -13.75
N PRO A 310 4.09 41.63 -14.29
CA PRO A 310 4.23 41.30 -15.72
C PRO A 310 3.26 40.21 -16.19
N CYS A 311 2.85 39.28 -15.33
CA CYS A 311 1.84 38.27 -15.69
C CYS A 311 0.44 38.88 -15.82
N ALA A 312 0.07 39.82 -14.94
CA ALA A 312 -1.19 40.54 -15.02
C ALA A 312 -1.24 41.52 -16.22
N GLU A 313 -0.11 42.14 -16.58
CA GLU A 313 0.01 43.10 -17.69
C GLU A 313 -0.34 42.48 -19.05
N PHE A 314 -0.01 41.20 -19.27
CA PHE A 314 -0.23 40.47 -20.52
C PHE A 314 -1.25 39.31 -20.40
N MET A 315 -2.15 39.38 -19.42
CA MET A 315 -3.13 38.32 -19.13
C MET A 315 -4.20 38.21 -20.23
N PHE A 316 -4.31 37.05 -20.89
CA PHE A 316 -5.34 36.82 -21.91
C PHE A 316 -6.62 36.25 -21.30
N TYR A 317 -7.78 36.78 -21.71
CA TYR A 317 -9.09 36.24 -21.32
C TYR A 317 -9.83 35.72 -22.55
N THR A 318 -10.28 34.47 -22.47
CA THR A 318 -11.13 33.87 -23.50
C THR A 318 -12.54 34.49 -23.49
N PRO A 319 -13.33 34.35 -24.58
CA PRO A 319 -14.72 34.82 -24.61
C PRO A 319 -15.63 34.25 -23.50
N ASN A 320 -15.23 33.12 -22.90
CA ASN A 320 -15.94 32.47 -21.80
C ASN A 320 -15.46 32.94 -20.42
N GLY A 321 -14.64 33.99 -20.34
CA GLY A 321 -14.07 34.53 -19.10
C GLY A 321 -12.90 33.73 -18.52
N THR A 322 -12.55 32.56 -19.09
CA THR A 322 -11.39 31.78 -18.63
C THR A 322 -10.10 32.54 -18.90
N ALA A 323 -9.33 32.81 -17.84
CA ALA A 323 -8.03 33.44 -17.88
C ALA A 323 -6.96 32.46 -18.40
N VAL A 324 -6.01 32.96 -19.19
CA VAL A 324 -4.89 32.21 -19.77
C VAL A 324 -3.61 33.04 -19.55
N PRO A 325 -2.64 32.54 -18.75
CA PRO A 325 -1.43 33.29 -18.45
C PRO A 325 -0.52 33.45 -19.67
N PRO A 326 0.26 34.54 -19.77
CA PRO A 326 1.22 34.74 -20.86
C PRO A 326 2.43 33.80 -20.80
N PHE A 327 2.86 33.42 -19.60
CA PHE A 327 4.05 32.59 -19.36
C PHE A 327 3.89 31.77 -18.07
N TRP A 328 4.85 30.90 -17.81
CA TRP A 328 5.01 30.21 -16.52
C TRP A 328 6.47 30.16 -16.09
N THR A 329 6.70 30.35 -14.80
CA THR A 329 7.92 30.04 -14.05
C THR A 329 7.58 29.04 -12.94
N PRO A 330 8.46 28.06 -12.64
CA PRO A 330 8.35 27.23 -11.44
C PRO A 330 8.35 28.11 -10.18
N ARG A 331 7.81 27.54 -9.10
CA ARG A 331 7.71 28.16 -7.77
C ARG A 331 8.46 27.37 -6.70
N GLU A 332 8.84 26.14 -7.05
CA GLU A 332 9.46 25.14 -6.19
C GLU A 332 10.56 24.41 -6.97
N HIS A 333 11.63 24.02 -6.30
CA HIS A 333 12.83 23.39 -6.83
C HIS A 333 12.55 22.04 -7.52
N VAL A 334 11.54 21.29 -7.07
CA VAL A 334 11.03 20.08 -7.74
C VAL A 334 10.44 20.43 -9.10
N SER A 335 9.57 21.45 -9.15
CA SER A 335 8.94 21.93 -10.39
C SER A 335 9.95 22.56 -11.35
N LYS A 336 10.99 23.24 -10.84
CA LYS A 336 12.15 23.68 -11.62
C LYS A 336 12.84 22.51 -12.29
N SER A 337 13.18 21.47 -11.53
CA SER A 337 14.05 20.40 -12.01
C SER A 337 13.37 19.57 -13.10
N ALA A 338 12.06 19.33 -12.97
CA ALA A 338 11.25 18.72 -14.02
C ALA A 338 11.14 19.60 -15.28
N ALA A 339 10.99 20.92 -15.12
CA ALA A 339 10.96 21.84 -16.25
C ALA A 339 12.31 21.93 -16.98
N ILE A 340 13.43 21.95 -16.25
CA ILE A 340 14.78 21.98 -16.81
C ILE A 340 15.13 20.65 -17.49
N GLU A 341 14.71 19.49 -16.97
CA GLU A 341 14.86 18.20 -17.68
C GLU A 341 14.12 18.20 -19.03
N VAL A 342 12.90 18.75 -19.09
CA VAL A 342 12.09 18.78 -20.32
C VAL A 342 12.59 19.80 -21.36
N LEU A 343 13.13 20.94 -20.91
CA LEU A 343 13.48 22.06 -21.79
C LEU A 343 14.97 22.13 -22.13
N PHE A 344 15.84 21.69 -21.21
CA PHE A 344 17.30 21.74 -21.32
C PHE A 344 17.94 20.41 -20.85
N PRO A 345 17.54 19.24 -21.42
CA PRO A 345 17.91 17.91 -20.91
C PRO A 345 19.42 17.71 -20.73
N ALA A 346 20.23 18.25 -21.64
CA ALA A 346 21.70 18.19 -21.59
C ALA A 346 22.31 18.76 -20.30
N ILE A 347 21.59 19.64 -19.56
CA ILE A 347 22.02 20.14 -18.24
C ILE A 347 21.87 19.05 -17.19
N VAL A 348 20.75 18.31 -17.19
CA VAL A 348 20.46 17.25 -16.22
C VAL A 348 21.27 15.98 -16.53
N GLU A 349 21.40 15.63 -17.81
CA GLU A 349 22.26 14.53 -18.28
C GLU A 349 23.72 14.70 -17.83
N ALA A 350 24.24 15.94 -17.82
CA ALA A 350 25.59 16.27 -17.37
C ALA A 350 25.81 16.16 -15.85
N LEU A 351 24.75 15.98 -15.04
CA LEU A 351 24.86 15.74 -13.59
C LEU A 351 25.07 14.26 -13.24
N GLU A 352 24.88 13.35 -14.20
CA GLU A 352 24.88 11.88 -14.02
C GLU A 352 23.93 11.32 -12.93
N VAL A 353 23.03 12.17 -12.38
CA VAL A 353 22.01 11.77 -11.39
C VAL A 353 21.02 10.82 -12.06
N LYS A 354 20.82 9.64 -11.46
CA LYS A 354 19.92 8.61 -11.98
C LYS A 354 18.65 8.54 -11.15
N MET A 355 17.50 8.52 -11.82
CA MET A 355 16.23 8.16 -11.19
C MET A 355 16.29 6.70 -10.75
N ASP A 356 15.72 6.40 -9.59
CA ASP A 356 15.70 5.05 -9.03
C ASP A 356 14.65 4.16 -9.72
N PRO A 357 14.86 2.83 -9.76
CA PRO A 357 13.80 1.90 -10.16
C PRO A 357 12.65 1.93 -9.15
N LEU A 358 11.49 1.39 -9.55
CA LEU A 358 10.46 0.98 -8.58
C LEU A 358 11.08 0.01 -7.56
N PRO A 359 10.76 0.16 -6.26
CA PRO A 359 11.13 -0.85 -5.27
C PRO A 359 10.48 -2.19 -5.64
N PRO A 360 11.19 -3.32 -5.49
CA PRO A 360 10.65 -4.62 -5.86
C PRO A 360 9.51 -5.04 -4.91
N SER A 361 8.74 -6.04 -5.33
CA SER A 361 7.73 -6.65 -4.45
C SER A 361 8.39 -7.22 -3.20
N SER A 362 7.99 -6.79 -2.02
CA SER A 362 8.68 -7.11 -0.77
C SER A 362 7.77 -7.53 0.39
N TYR A 363 8.39 -8.03 1.45
CA TYR A 363 7.79 -8.32 2.74
C TYR A 363 8.71 -7.85 3.87
N VAL A 364 8.13 -7.57 5.04
CA VAL A 364 8.84 -7.43 6.31
C VAL A 364 8.64 -8.68 7.16
N VAL A 365 9.71 -9.12 7.83
CA VAL A 365 9.67 -10.17 8.86
C VAL A 365 10.36 -9.63 10.12
N ILE A 366 9.71 -9.79 11.28
CA ILE A 366 10.20 -9.24 12.55
C ILE A 366 10.49 -10.37 13.55
N PHE A 367 11.67 -10.35 14.16
CA PHE A 367 12.10 -11.23 15.24
C PHE A 367 12.46 -10.42 16.50
N GLU A 368 12.62 -11.08 17.64
CA GLU A 368 13.29 -10.47 18.80
C GLU A 368 14.80 -10.31 18.48
N ALA A 369 15.39 -9.15 18.78
CA ALA A 369 16.79 -8.86 18.44
C ALA A 369 17.80 -9.87 19.02
N ARG A 370 17.49 -10.47 20.18
CA ARG A 370 18.29 -11.54 20.80
C ARG A 370 18.48 -12.80 19.94
N ARG A 371 17.70 -12.98 18.86
CA ARG A 371 17.82 -14.09 17.91
C ARG A 371 18.58 -13.71 16.63
N ALA A 372 19.11 -12.49 16.51
CA ALA A 372 19.59 -11.99 15.22
C ALA A 372 20.70 -12.83 14.58
N ARG A 373 21.63 -13.42 15.35
CA ARG A 373 22.63 -14.38 14.82
C ARG A 373 21.96 -15.60 14.17
N GLU A 374 21.05 -16.27 14.87
CA GLU A 374 20.28 -17.43 14.36
C GLU A 374 19.52 -17.08 13.06
N VAL A 375 18.95 -15.87 13.01
CA VAL A 375 18.20 -15.36 11.86
C VAL A 375 19.13 -15.07 10.68
N LEU A 376 20.26 -14.39 10.89
CA LEU A 376 21.23 -14.07 9.83
C LEU A 376 21.98 -15.30 9.31
N ASP A 377 22.37 -16.23 10.18
CA ASP A 377 22.97 -17.51 9.79
C ASP A 377 22.03 -18.30 8.85
N THR A 378 20.73 -18.30 9.16
CA THR A 378 19.71 -18.92 8.32
C THR A 378 19.43 -18.12 7.05
N ALA A 379 19.51 -16.79 7.10
CA ALA A 379 19.27 -15.92 5.95
C ALA A 379 20.44 -15.86 4.95
N LEU A 380 21.65 -16.21 5.37
CA LEU A 380 22.86 -16.19 4.53
C LEU A 380 22.69 -16.96 3.20
N GLN A 381 21.93 -18.06 3.21
CA GLN A 381 21.65 -18.87 2.00
C GLN A 381 20.82 -18.13 0.93
N PHE A 382 20.14 -17.04 1.30
CA PHE A 382 19.38 -16.16 0.41
C PHE A 382 19.72 -14.68 0.63
N ALA A 383 20.96 -14.37 1.05
CA ALA A 383 21.41 -13.01 1.33
C ALA A 383 21.12 -12.01 0.19
N SER A 384 21.18 -12.45 -1.07
CA SER A 384 20.81 -11.68 -2.26
C SER A 384 19.34 -11.24 -2.35
N ASN A 385 18.47 -11.70 -1.44
CA ASN A 385 17.07 -11.30 -1.35
C ASN A 385 16.75 -10.59 -0.03
N VAL A 386 17.74 -10.39 0.85
CA VAL A 386 17.62 -9.46 1.99
C VAL A 386 17.96 -8.07 1.47
N MET A 387 17.00 -7.15 1.58
CA MET A 387 17.14 -5.77 1.07
C MET A 387 17.68 -4.83 2.14
N HIS A 388 17.15 -4.95 3.35
CA HIS A 388 17.48 -4.12 4.51
C HIS A 388 17.43 -4.96 5.79
N VAL A 389 18.28 -4.63 6.75
CA VAL A 389 18.26 -5.14 8.13
C VAL A 389 18.38 -3.96 9.08
N GLY A 390 17.60 -3.96 10.15
CA GLY A 390 17.69 -2.94 11.18
C GLY A 390 17.13 -3.40 12.52
N PHE A 391 17.54 -2.71 13.58
CA PHE A 391 17.14 -2.97 14.96
C PHE A 391 16.32 -1.80 15.47
N PHE A 392 15.09 -2.08 15.87
CA PHE A 392 14.07 -1.09 16.23
C PHE A 392 13.58 -1.33 17.66
N ASP A 393 13.05 -0.30 18.30
CA ASP A 393 12.45 -0.41 19.63
C ASP A 393 11.04 -1.03 19.61
N SER A 394 10.24 -0.70 18.59
CA SER A 394 8.88 -1.17 18.38
C SER A 394 8.74 -2.18 17.23
N GLU A 395 7.64 -2.93 17.26
CA GLU A 395 7.18 -3.79 16.15
C GLU A 395 6.09 -3.11 15.28
N ASN A 396 5.61 -1.94 15.70
CA ASN A 396 4.66 -1.12 14.95
C ASN A 396 5.43 -0.16 14.01
N PRO A 397 5.26 -0.25 12.67
CA PRO A 397 6.00 0.60 11.72
C PRO A 397 5.84 2.10 11.99
N ASP A 398 4.65 2.55 12.38
CA ASP A 398 4.32 3.97 12.52
C ASP A 398 4.88 4.62 13.82
N GLU A 399 5.44 3.81 14.73
CA GLU A 399 5.95 4.24 16.04
C GLU A 399 7.41 3.81 16.30
N ALA A 400 8.06 3.11 15.37
CA ALA A 400 9.37 2.49 15.58
C ALA A 400 10.55 3.42 15.22
N GLU A 401 11.50 3.59 16.14
CA GLU A 401 12.77 4.26 15.89
C GLU A 401 13.90 3.24 15.66
N MET A 402 14.74 3.47 14.63
CA MET A 402 15.88 2.61 14.32
C MET A 402 17.07 2.94 15.23
N ILE A 403 17.47 1.97 16.05
CA ILE A 403 18.52 2.11 17.08
C ILE A 403 19.91 1.77 16.51
N CYS A 404 20.00 0.73 15.67
CA CYS A 404 21.23 0.29 15.01
C CYS A 404 20.93 -0.56 13.77
N GLN A 405 21.94 -0.84 12.95
CA GLN A 405 21.80 -1.59 11.69
C GLN A 405 22.50 -2.96 11.71
N THR A 406 23.62 -3.11 12.42
CA THR A 406 24.35 -4.40 12.51
C THR A 406 24.13 -5.14 13.84
N VAL A 407 24.34 -6.47 13.81
CA VAL A 407 24.36 -7.30 15.03
C VAL A 407 25.48 -6.87 15.99
N HIS A 408 26.63 -6.46 15.45
CA HIS A 408 27.77 -6.02 16.25
C HIS A 408 27.45 -4.75 17.05
N GLU A 409 26.79 -3.77 16.42
CA GLU A 409 26.24 -2.59 17.12
C GLU A 409 25.24 -2.99 18.21
N TYR A 410 24.25 -3.84 17.87
CA TYR A 410 23.23 -4.31 18.83
C TYR A 410 23.88 -4.98 20.05
N GLU A 411 24.93 -5.77 19.85
CA GLU A 411 25.60 -6.50 20.93
C GLU A 411 26.51 -5.62 21.81
N ARG A 412 27.00 -4.50 21.28
CA ARG A 412 27.70 -3.45 22.04
C ARG A 412 26.78 -2.60 22.92
N LEU A 413 25.48 -2.51 22.59
CA LEU A 413 24.53 -1.71 23.39
C LEU A 413 24.45 -2.19 24.86
N PRO A 414 24.23 -1.27 25.83
CA PRO A 414 23.95 -1.61 27.23
C PRO A 414 22.84 -2.66 27.37
N LYS A 415 23.00 -3.59 28.33
CA LYS A 415 22.05 -4.70 28.57
C LYS A 415 20.60 -4.23 28.81
N ALA A 416 20.40 -3.03 29.34
CA ALA A 416 19.09 -2.40 29.52
C ALA A 416 18.46 -1.94 28.19
N GLN A 417 19.26 -1.38 27.27
CA GLN A 417 18.79 -0.91 25.96
C GLN A 417 18.55 -2.07 24.98
N ARG A 418 19.30 -3.17 25.08
CA ARG A 418 19.06 -4.40 24.31
C ARG A 418 17.73 -5.09 24.60
N LEU A 419 17.07 -4.77 25.72
CA LEU A 419 15.91 -5.49 26.21
C LEU A 419 14.63 -5.01 25.52
N GLY A 420 14.02 -5.89 24.72
CA GLY A 420 12.76 -5.61 24.01
C GLY A 420 12.92 -5.27 22.52
N LEU A 421 14.13 -4.87 22.09
CA LEU A 421 14.41 -4.51 20.70
C LEU A 421 14.03 -5.64 19.72
N LYS A 422 13.60 -5.21 18.53
CA LYS A 422 13.13 -6.02 17.42
C LYS A 422 14.16 -6.00 16.31
N MET A 423 14.44 -7.14 15.70
CA MET A 423 15.16 -7.22 14.43
C MET A 423 14.15 -7.24 13.30
N VAL A 424 14.23 -6.27 12.40
CA VAL A 424 13.34 -6.11 11.24
C VAL A 424 14.15 -6.43 9.98
N LEU A 425 13.65 -7.36 9.16
CA LEU A 425 14.25 -7.72 7.88
C LEU A 425 13.29 -7.40 6.73
N ALA A 426 13.76 -6.62 5.76
CA ALA A 426 13.07 -6.41 4.50
C ALA A 426 13.54 -7.43 3.46
N LEU A 427 12.61 -8.13 2.82
CA LEU A 427 12.89 -9.26 1.92
C LEU A 427 12.26 -9.03 0.54
N GLU A 428 13.00 -9.33 -0.51
CA GLU A 428 12.51 -9.35 -1.89
C GLU A 428 11.72 -10.64 -2.18
N ARG A 429 10.51 -10.48 -2.72
CA ARG A 429 9.69 -11.59 -3.23
C ARG A 429 10.14 -12.02 -4.63
N THR A 430 11.30 -12.65 -4.72
CA THR A 430 11.70 -13.44 -5.92
C THR A 430 11.07 -14.83 -5.92
N SER A 431 10.92 -15.43 -4.73
CA SER A 431 10.37 -16.76 -4.51
C SER A 431 9.59 -16.83 -3.19
N SER A 432 8.94 -17.96 -2.92
CA SER A 432 8.30 -18.26 -1.63
C SER A 432 9.28 -18.62 -0.52
N ASP A 433 10.46 -19.11 -0.89
CA ASP A 433 11.21 -20.03 -0.05
C ASP A 433 11.94 -19.32 1.11
N PRO A 434 12.56 -18.14 0.93
CA PRO A 434 13.08 -17.35 2.05
C PRO A 434 12.01 -17.03 3.11
N MET A 435 10.81 -16.64 2.68
CA MET A 435 9.70 -16.32 3.58
C MET A 435 9.22 -17.57 4.33
N LEU A 436 9.08 -18.72 3.66
CA LEU A 436 8.67 -19.98 4.30
C LEU A 436 9.73 -20.51 5.27
N ILE A 437 11.02 -20.37 4.95
CA ILE A 437 12.13 -20.74 5.84
C ILE A 437 12.10 -19.87 7.09
N LEU A 438 12.03 -18.54 6.95
CA LEU A 438 11.99 -17.63 8.10
C LEU A 438 10.72 -17.82 8.94
N ALA A 439 9.56 -18.03 8.31
CA ALA A 439 8.31 -18.35 9.00
C ALA A 439 8.43 -19.62 9.86
N SER A 440 9.19 -20.63 9.41
CA SER A 440 9.41 -21.86 10.18
C SER A 440 10.21 -21.64 11.48
N MET A 441 10.97 -20.54 11.59
CA MET A 441 11.71 -20.16 12.79
C MET A 441 10.85 -19.47 13.86
N GLY A 442 9.57 -19.18 13.57
CA GLY A 442 8.68 -18.48 14.49
C GLY A 442 9.05 -17.00 14.69
N PRO A 443 8.83 -16.13 13.69
CA PRO A 443 8.90 -14.67 13.85
C PRO A 443 7.74 -14.15 14.70
N LEU A 444 7.88 -12.92 15.17
CA LEU A 444 6.81 -12.15 15.83
C LEU A 444 5.77 -11.67 14.81
N TYR A 445 6.24 -11.23 13.63
CA TYR A 445 5.40 -10.70 12.55
C TYR A 445 5.94 -11.07 11.18
N ILE A 446 5.02 -11.21 10.22
CA ILE A 446 5.27 -11.31 8.77
C ILE A 446 4.18 -10.47 8.09
N SER A 447 4.55 -9.61 7.14
CA SER A 447 3.59 -8.85 6.34
C SER A 447 2.53 -9.78 5.70
N PRO A 448 1.22 -9.47 5.80
CA PRO A 448 0.16 -10.36 5.30
C PRO A 448 0.17 -10.49 3.76
N ASP A 449 0.61 -9.44 3.06
CA ASP A 449 0.77 -9.43 1.61
C ASP A 449 1.83 -8.39 1.18
N VAL A 450 2.16 -8.38 -0.11
CA VAL A 450 3.20 -7.52 -0.70
C VAL A 450 2.85 -6.03 -0.68
N ARG A 451 1.57 -5.67 -0.85
CA ARG A 451 1.12 -4.27 -0.85
C ARG A 451 1.24 -3.65 0.55
N GLN A 452 1.08 -4.47 1.58
CA GLN A 452 1.32 -4.08 2.97
C GLN A 452 2.82 -4.09 3.29
N GLY A 453 3.54 -5.18 2.98
CA GLY A 453 4.98 -5.28 3.22
C GLY A 453 5.80 -4.19 2.54
N LEU A 454 5.43 -3.79 1.33
CA LEU A 454 6.09 -2.71 0.59
C LEU A 454 5.88 -1.32 1.20
N LYS A 455 4.80 -1.11 1.97
CA LYS A 455 4.64 0.10 2.81
C LYS A 455 5.46 0.00 4.08
N GLU A 456 5.45 -1.16 4.73
CA GLU A 456 6.20 -1.39 5.97
C GLU A 456 7.71 -1.22 5.76
N VAL A 457 8.24 -1.68 4.62
CA VAL A 457 9.61 -1.34 4.19
C VAL A 457 9.79 0.16 4.02
N GLU A 458 8.84 0.87 3.42
CA GLU A 458 8.94 2.33 3.23
C GLU A 458 8.84 3.13 4.56
N THR A 459 8.17 2.59 5.59
CA THR A 459 8.09 3.22 6.92
C THR A 459 9.31 2.88 7.80
N PHE A 460 9.71 1.60 7.90
CA PHE A 460 10.88 1.19 8.69
C PHE A 460 12.21 1.65 8.08
N PHE A 461 12.32 1.63 6.74
CA PHE A 461 13.52 1.99 5.98
C PHE A 461 13.20 3.15 5.02
N PRO A 462 12.93 4.37 5.56
CA PRO A 462 12.46 5.50 4.77
C PRO A 462 13.52 5.88 3.72
N PRO A 463 13.21 5.79 2.41
CA PRO A 463 14.23 5.75 1.38
C PRO A 463 14.76 7.17 1.11
N MET A 464 15.90 7.48 1.73
CA MET A 464 16.52 8.80 1.76
C MET A 464 16.78 9.39 0.36
N VAL A 465 16.85 10.73 0.31
CA VAL A 465 17.11 11.49 -0.92
C VAL A 465 18.54 11.27 -1.42
N ASP A 466 19.50 11.21 -0.50
CA ASP A 466 20.86 10.76 -0.78
C ASP A 466 21.02 9.28 -0.41
N LYS A 467 21.68 8.50 -1.27
CA LYS A 467 22.02 7.12 -0.96
C LYS A 467 23.17 7.06 0.03
N VAL A 468 22.85 6.73 1.28
CA VAL A 468 23.79 6.15 2.23
C VAL A 468 23.99 4.68 1.83
N ALA A 469 25.22 4.16 1.96
CA ALA A 469 25.46 2.73 1.83
C ALA A 469 25.15 2.06 3.17
N GLU A 470 24.18 1.14 3.19
CA GLU A 470 23.89 0.32 4.37
C GLU A 470 25.07 -0.63 4.65
N PRO A 471 25.39 -0.90 5.92
CA PRO A 471 26.45 -1.84 6.29
C PRO A 471 26.05 -3.28 5.91
N ASP A 472 27.02 -4.11 5.56
CA ASP A 472 26.80 -5.53 5.30
C ASP A 472 26.34 -6.24 6.59
N PRO A 473 25.13 -6.84 6.66
CA PRO A 473 24.66 -7.53 7.85
C PRO A 473 25.52 -8.73 8.26
N TRP A 474 26.28 -9.31 7.32
CA TRP A 474 27.24 -10.40 7.55
C TRP A 474 28.70 -9.91 7.52
N GLY A 475 28.92 -8.60 7.54
CA GLY A 475 30.24 -7.99 7.59
C GLY A 475 31.02 -8.33 8.86
N PRO A 476 32.35 -8.10 8.87
CA PRO A 476 33.13 -8.12 10.10
C PRO A 476 32.62 -7.07 11.08
N PRO A 477 32.96 -7.17 12.38
CA PRO A 477 32.77 -6.08 13.33
C PRO A 477 33.36 -4.77 12.77
N PRO A 478 32.72 -3.60 13.01
CA PRO A 478 33.30 -2.31 12.66
C PRO A 478 34.71 -2.17 13.24
N GLU A 479 35.66 -1.59 12.48
CA GLU A 479 37.01 -1.32 12.99
C GLU A 479 36.94 -0.32 14.16
N ASP A 480 37.17 -0.80 15.38
CA ASP A 480 37.06 0.03 16.57
C ASP A 480 38.17 1.05 16.68
N GLY A 481 37.80 2.25 17.13
CA GLY A 481 38.71 3.31 17.51
C GLY A 481 39.46 3.06 18.83
N GLY A 482 39.89 1.82 19.08
CA GLY A 482 40.82 1.46 20.17
C GLY A 482 40.26 1.47 21.59
N VAL A 483 38.93 1.45 21.80
CA VAL A 483 38.32 1.59 23.13
C VAL A 483 38.01 0.24 23.82
N GLU A 484 38.08 -0.89 23.10
CA GLU A 484 37.78 -2.21 23.69
C GLU A 484 38.91 -2.78 24.59
N GLU A 485 40.14 -2.24 24.53
CA GLU A 485 41.22 -2.64 25.48
C GLU A 485 41.12 -1.87 26.82
N GLU A 486 40.83 -0.55 26.81
CA GLU A 486 40.81 0.27 28.04
C GLU A 486 39.68 -0.13 29.03
N LEU A 487 38.52 -0.57 28.53
CA LEU A 487 37.35 -0.90 29.37
C LEU A 487 37.37 -2.31 29.99
N GLU A 488 38.18 -3.24 29.48
CA GLU A 488 38.43 -4.50 30.17
C GLU A 488 39.55 -4.32 31.23
N GLU A 489 40.56 -3.48 30.97
CA GLU A 489 41.58 -3.12 31.97
C GLU A 489 40.97 -2.34 33.16
N GLU A 490 40.12 -1.32 32.95
CA GLU A 490 39.45 -0.59 34.06
C GLU A 490 38.62 -1.52 34.97
N MET A 491 37.94 -2.53 34.41
CA MET A 491 37.15 -3.48 35.23
C MET A 491 37.99 -4.54 35.95
N GLU A 492 39.16 -4.95 35.41
CA GLU A 492 40.07 -5.82 36.14
C GLU A 492 40.89 -5.07 37.21
N GLU A 493 41.16 -3.77 37.03
CA GLU A 493 41.74 -2.92 38.10
C GLU A 493 40.72 -2.67 39.23
N GLU A 494 39.51 -2.14 38.98
CA GLU A 494 38.50 -1.94 40.05
C GLU A 494 38.17 -3.25 40.79
N GLY A 495 38.07 -4.36 40.04
CA GLY A 495 37.79 -5.70 40.59
C GLY A 495 38.95 -6.34 41.38
N SER A 496 40.17 -5.80 41.29
CA SER A 496 41.34 -6.29 42.04
C SER A 496 41.76 -5.36 43.18
N GLU A 497 41.50 -4.04 43.10
CA GLU A 497 41.72 -3.13 44.23
C GLU A 497 40.78 -3.47 45.42
N GLU A 498 39.47 -3.65 45.20
CA GLU A 498 38.51 -4.01 46.28
C GLU A 498 38.89 -5.34 46.99
N PHE A 499 39.52 -6.28 46.29
CA PHE A 499 39.92 -7.57 46.88
C PHE A 499 41.31 -7.52 47.58
N SER A 500 42.01 -6.40 47.50
CA SER A 500 43.34 -6.21 48.10
C SER A 500 43.30 -5.46 49.44
N GLU A 501 42.40 -4.48 49.62
CA GLU A 501 42.37 -3.65 50.83
C GLU A 501 41.79 -4.37 52.09
N GLU A 502 40.98 -5.43 51.94
CA GLU A 502 40.43 -6.16 53.09
C GLU A 502 41.43 -7.12 53.80
N MET A 503 42.66 -7.31 53.28
CA MET A 503 43.56 -8.37 53.76
C MET A 503 44.80 -7.95 54.57
N ASP A 504 45.10 -6.65 54.73
CA ASP A 504 46.37 -6.17 55.32
C ASP A 504 46.19 -5.17 56.51
N LEU A 505 45.27 -5.47 57.44
CA LEU A 505 45.16 -4.76 58.74
C LEU A 505 45.14 -5.68 59.97
N ASP A 506 46.15 -5.48 60.82
CA ASP A 506 46.21 -5.75 62.27
C ASP A 506 46.17 -7.20 62.81
N GLU A 507 47.24 -7.98 62.54
CA GLU A 507 47.65 -9.13 63.38
C GLU A 507 48.71 -8.76 64.45
N ASP A 508 48.50 -7.72 65.30
CA ASP A 508 49.27 -7.60 66.56
C ASP A 508 48.64 -6.70 67.66
N GLU A 509 47.58 -7.13 68.35
CA GLU A 509 47.44 -6.79 69.77
C GLU A 509 47.03 -7.97 70.67
N LEU A 510 47.78 -8.14 71.77
CA LEU A 510 47.81 -9.35 72.58
C LEU A 510 46.85 -9.35 73.79
N ARG A 511 46.17 -10.50 73.96
CA ARG A 511 45.55 -11.03 75.21
C ARG A 511 44.25 -10.30 75.63
N GLN A 512 43.16 -11.03 75.91
CA GLN A 512 43.09 -11.88 77.11
C GLN A 512 42.08 -13.06 77.04
N SER A 513 42.63 -14.26 77.29
CA SER A 513 42.08 -15.37 78.09
C SER A 513 40.57 -15.55 78.36
N SER A 514 40.09 -16.77 78.07
CA SER A 514 39.15 -17.57 78.90
C SER A 514 37.67 -17.14 78.96
N MET A 515 36.67 -18.04 79.06
CA MET A 515 36.66 -19.52 79.09
C MET A 515 35.28 -20.08 78.65
N ARG A 516 35.22 -21.41 78.39
CA ARG A 516 34.00 -22.22 78.15
C ARG A 516 33.18 -22.45 79.47
N PRO A 517 32.06 -23.22 79.56
CA PRO A 517 31.36 -24.04 78.52
C PRO A 517 29.79 -24.16 78.60
N ASP A 518 29.23 -25.03 77.73
CA ASP A 518 28.07 -25.96 77.85
C ASP A 518 26.57 -25.53 77.96
N ASP A 519 25.75 -26.29 77.21
CA ASP A 519 24.38 -26.84 77.43
C ASP A 519 23.18 -25.90 77.78
N THR A 520 21.90 -26.21 77.49
CA THR A 520 21.18 -27.51 77.39
C THR A 520 19.93 -27.44 76.47
N GLU A 521 19.11 -28.50 76.45
CA GLU A 521 18.03 -28.84 75.50
C GLU A 521 16.58 -28.68 76.06
N MET A 522 15.55 -28.78 75.18
CA MET A 522 14.13 -29.23 75.41
C MET A 522 12.90 -28.27 75.55
N VAL A 523 12.05 -28.29 74.50
CA VAL A 523 10.60 -28.71 74.40
C VAL A 523 9.42 -28.03 75.18
N ALA A 524 8.25 -27.92 74.49
CA ALA A 524 6.82 -27.78 74.93
C ALA A 524 6.23 -26.40 75.33
N ASP A 525 4.91 -26.11 75.26
CA ASP A 525 3.75 -26.54 74.40
C ASP A 525 2.51 -25.62 74.70
N GLU A 526 1.35 -25.89 74.06
CA GLU A 526 -0.04 -25.42 74.30
C GLU A 526 -0.57 -24.10 73.64
N GLY A 527 -1.86 -24.11 73.29
CA GLY A 527 -2.68 -23.00 72.75
C GLY A 527 -3.92 -22.71 73.65
N PRO A 528 -5.13 -22.33 73.16
CA PRO A 528 -5.62 -22.07 71.79
C PRO A 528 -6.46 -20.75 71.61
N ARG A 529 -7.27 -20.62 70.54
CA ARG A 529 -8.15 -19.46 70.18
C ARG A 529 -9.54 -19.45 70.87
N PRO A 530 -10.25 -18.30 70.98
CA PRO A 530 -11.35 -17.86 70.06
C PRO A 530 -11.27 -16.34 69.68
N SER A 531 -11.95 -15.67 68.72
CA SER A 531 -13.36 -15.61 68.19
C SER A 531 -14.38 -14.85 69.09
N ALA A 532 -15.26 -13.92 68.65
CA ALA A 532 -15.46 -13.11 67.41
C ALA A 532 -16.60 -12.03 67.52
N ALA A 533 -16.59 -10.99 66.65
CA ALA A 533 -17.73 -10.24 66.03
C ALA A 533 -18.69 -9.23 66.78
N SER A 534 -19.40 -8.40 65.98
CA SER A 534 -20.51 -7.40 66.21
C SER A 534 -20.15 -5.95 66.68
N VAL A 535 -20.67 -4.77 66.21
CA VAL A 535 -21.89 -4.23 65.47
C VAL A 535 -22.87 -3.48 66.43
N THR A 536 -23.38 -2.23 66.23
CA THR A 536 -24.13 -1.57 65.09
C THR A 536 -24.26 -0.01 65.21
N LYS A 537 -24.41 0.73 64.08
CA LYS A 537 -25.22 1.99 63.80
C LYS A 537 -25.10 3.27 64.70
N GLU A 538 -25.62 4.49 64.38
CA GLU A 538 -26.69 5.06 63.48
C GLU A 538 -26.28 6.51 63.01
N GLU A 539 -26.50 6.99 61.77
CA GLU A 539 -27.63 7.82 61.21
C GLU A 539 -27.74 9.30 61.71
N ALA A 540 -28.20 10.32 60.96
CA ALA A 540 -28.65 10.53 59.55
C ALA A 540 -28.22 11.97 59.09
N GLU A 541 -28.68 12.66 58.03
CA GLU A 541 -29.68 12.50 56.93
C GLU A 541 -29.33 13.46 55.75
N GLY A 542 -30.00 13.39 54.59
CA GLY A 542 -29.90 14.36 53.48
C GLY A 542 -30.59 13.89 52.16
N GLU A 543 -31.34 14.77 51.49
CA GLU A 543 -32.24 14.44 50.35
C GLU A 543 -31.53 14.47 48.96
N LYS A 544 -31.70 13.47 48.06
CA LYS A 544 -32.71 13.30 46.96
C LYS A 544 -32.70 14.44 45.90
N GLN A 545 -32.90 14.21 44.59
CA GLN A 545 -33.38 13.07 43.77
C GLN A 545 -32.61 13.02 42.39
N PRO A 546 -32.95 12.16 41.38
CA PRO A 546 -32.01 11.78 40.30
C PRO A 546 -32.32 12.32 38.89
N GLU A 547 -31.33 12.26 37.98
CA GLU A 547 -31.53 12.00 36.54
C GLU A 547 -30.20 11.73 35.80
N GLU A 548 -30.03 10.56 35.16
CA GLU A 548 -29.25 10.43 33.92
C GLU A 548 -29.52 9.09 33.22
N LYS A 549 -30.34 9.11 32.16
CA LYS A 549 -30.54 7.95 31.26
C LYS A 549 -30.92 8.28 29.80
N GLY A 550 -30.88 9.56 29.40
CA GLY A 550 -31.31 10.01 28.06
C GLY A 550 -30.21 10.10 26.99
N LYS A 551 -28.93 10.19 27.39
CA LYS A 551 -27.81 10.55 26.49
C LYS A 551 -27.41 9.51 25.43
N GLU A 552 -28.09 8.36 25.36
CA GLU A 552 -27.88 7.32 24.32
C GLU A 552 -29.02 7.21 23.29
N GLU A 553 -30.12 7.95 23.46
CA GLU A 553 -31.25 7.94 22.51
C GLU A 553 -31.24 9.16 21.57
N GLU A 554 -30.95 10.37 22.06
CA GLU A 554 -30.85 11.59 21.22
C GLU A 554 -29.85 11.42 20.06
N LYS A 555 -28.65 10.90 20.35
CA LYS A 555 -27.60 10.63 19.34
C LYS A 555 -27.99 9.58 18.28
N LYS A 556 -29.08 8.83 18.47
CA LYS A 556 -29.63 7.86 17.49
C LYS A 556 -30.78 8.43 16.67
N GLU A 557 -31.28 9.61 17.00
CA GLU A 557 -32.27 10.33 16.18
C GLU A 557 -31.60 11.36 15.26
N GLU A 558 -30.58 12.10 15.72
CA GLU A 558 -29.77 13.00 14.86
C GLU A 558 -29.17 12.24 13.67
N ASN A 559 -28.47 11.13 13.94
CA ASN A 559 -27.91 10.21 12.93
C ASN A 559 -28.96 9.57 11.98
N LYS A 560 -30.26 9.73 12.26
CA LYS A 560 -31.38 9.27 11.41
C LYS A 560 -32.02 10.38 10.60
N GLU A 561 -31.69 11.64 10.83
CA GLU A 561 -32.22 12.78 10.08
C GLU A 561 -31.23 13.17 8.99
N GLU A 562 -29.94 13.32 9.31
CA GLU A 562 -28.86 13.53 8.31
C GLU A 562 -28.91 12.46 7.20
N ASN A 563 -28.98 11.18 7.62
CA ASN A 563 -29.02 10.02 6.72
C ASN A 563 -30.32 9.89 5.87
N LYS A 564 -31.31 10.78 6.08
CA LYS A 564 -32.48 10.98 5.22
C LYS A 564 -32.32 12.18 4.28
N GLU A 565 -31.60 13.23 4.68
CA GLU A 565 -31.38 14.42 3.84
C GLU A 565 -30.39 14.11 2.71
N ASP A 566 -29.30 13.38 2.98
CA ASP A 566 -28.38 12.84 1.94
C ASP A 566 -29.16 12.05 0.86
N LYS A 567 -30.03 11.14 1.31
CA LYS A 567 -30.89 10.30 0.43
C LYS A 567 -32.01 11.07 -0.27
N LYS A 568 -32.17 12.36 0.05
CA LYS A 568 -33.09 13.28 -0.62
C LYS A 568 -32.35 14.05 -1.70
N GLU A 569 -31.16 14.58 -1.37
CA GLU A 569 -30.29 15.24 -2.34
C GLU A 569 -29.89 14.33 -3.50
N ASP A 570 -29.42 13.11 -3.22
CA ASP A 570 -28.98 12.20 -4.29
C ASP A 570 -30.14 11.79 -5.20
N LYS A 571 -31.37 11.80 -4.68
CA LYS A 571 -32.56 11.56 -5.48
C LYS A 571 -32.95 12.76 -6.34
N GLU A 572 -32.79 13.98 -5.83
CA GLU A 572 -32.92 15.21 -6.64
C GLU A 572 -31.78 15.42 -7.65
N LYS A 573 -30.65 14.73 -7.50
CA LYS A 573 -29.58 14.66 -8.51
C LYS A 573 -29.96 13.65 -9.61
N GLU A 574 -30.34 12.43 -9.23
CA GLU A 574 -30.80 11.39 -10.15
C GLU A 574 -31.99 11.84 -11.02
N ASP A 575 -32.97 12.53 -10.45
CA ASP A 575 -34.17 12.96 -11.20
C ASP A 575 -33.91 14.21 -12.08
N LYS A 576 -32.79 14.93 -11.88
CA LYS A 576 -32.33 16.01 -12.80
C LYS A 576 -31.58 15.45 -14.02
N GLU A 577 -30.68 14.48 -13.84
CA GLU A 577 -29.96 13.87 -14.97
C GLU A 577 -30.94 13.21 -15.97
N LYS A 578 -32.01 12.57 -15.46
CA LYS A 578 -33.06 11.98 -16.29
C LYS A 578 -33.82 13.05 -17.10
N ASP A 579 -34.22 14.14 -16.45
CA ASP A 579 -34.99 15.21 -17.11
C ASP A 579 -34.17 15.92 -18.20
N ASP A 580 -32.84 16.02 -18.09
CA ASP A 580 -31.99 16.59 -19.15
C ASP A 580 -31.72 15.60 -20.29
N THR A 581 -31.52 14.30 -20.03
CA THR A 581 -31.44 13.29 -21.12
C THR A 581 -32.73 13.21 -21.95
N GLU A 582 -33.91 13.37 -21.34
CA GLU A 582 -35.18 13.45 -22.09
C GLU A 582 -35.34 14.72 -22.95
N LYS A 583 -34.47 15.73 -22.80
CA LYS A 583 -34.46 16.94 -23.66
C LYS A 583 -33.55 16.80 -24.88
N GLU A 584 -32.43 16.07 -24.77
CA GLU A 584 -31.53 15.85 -25.91
C GLU A 584 -32.17 14.95 -26.98
N ASP A 585 -32.86 13.87 -26.57
CA ASP A 585 -33.63 12.94 -27.42
C ASP A 585 -34.86 13.58 -28.16
N LYS A 586 -34.98 14.91 -28.14
CA LYS A 586 -36.03 15.66 -28.87
C LYS A 586 -35.48 16.76 -29.79
N ILE A 587 -34.17 16.77 -30.08
CA ILE A 587 -33.51 17.73 -30.99
C ILE A 587 -32.55 17.04 -31.99
N GLU A 588 -33.05 15.99 -32.66
CA GLU A 588 -32.58 15.53 -34.00
C GLU A 588 -33.77 15.41 -34.98
#